data_AF-A0A7Y8HZJ5-F1
#
_entry.id   AF-A0A7Y8HZJ5-F1
#
_cell.length_a   1.000
_cell.length_b   1.000
_cell.length_c   1.000
_cell.angle_alpha   90.00
_cell.angle_beta   90.00
_cell.angle_gamma   90.00
#
_symmetry.space_group_name_H-M   'P 1'
#
loop_
_entity.id
_entity.type
_entity.pdbx_description
1 polymer ?
#
loop_
_entity_poly.entity_id
_entity_poly.type
_entity_poly.pdbx_seq_one_letter_code
_entity_poly.pdbx_strand_id
1 'polypeptide(L)'
;MIVDGKKIDTSRGKPADRWTMENAFFQYRRRAPSGPQDEALLQRLEENRRCEAVRSAVTLAVQKRLLEQARITVSDEERAEYRRLLLRRGTPEKEAEDLRARGAALEEALDAVYEKGEDPKAVYERMKARLVYSEVDWRSDVYSARDAERRKELVRHLREEMPAYILDYHSRPDAVDEEIRLTKFKQKIYADPAMAEFRTRPGLLISDDIGAVYGRWLKAQVATSHVRLDNPVWGERCELAKHGIVVDSESR
;
A
#
# COMPACT_ATOMS: atom_id res chain seq x y z
N MET A 1 -5.83 -0.02 16.70
CA MET A 1 -4.51 0.17 17.33
C MET A 1 -4.31 1.65 17.54
N ILE A 2 -4.34 2.13 18.77
CA ILE A 2 -3.92 3.48 19.10
C ILE A 2 -2.40 3.50 19.06
N VAL A 3 -1.84 4.49 18.36
CA VAL A 3 -0.42 4.86 18.42
C VAL A 3 -0.38 6.31 18.89
N ASP A 4 0.31 6.57 20.01
CA ASP A 4 0.44 7.90 20.63
C ASP A 4 -0.89 8.64 20.84
N GLY A 5 -1.92 7.92 21.35
CA GLY A 5 -3.24 8.50 21.65
C GLY A 5 -4.14 8.72 20.42
N LYS A 6 -3.66 8.47 19.20
CA LYS A 6 -4.47 8.50 17.97
C LYS A 6 -4.90 7.08 17.58
N LYS A 7 -6.20 6.84 17.49
CA LYS A 7 -6.75 5.56 17.01
C LYS A 7 -6.35 5.36 15.54
N ILE A 8 -5.41 4.47 15.30
CA ILE A 8 -5.12 3.97 13.96
C ILE A 8 -6.05 2.78 13.72
N ASP A 9 -6.78 2.88 12.62
CA ASP A 9 -7.67 1.83 12.19
C ASP A 9 -6.85 0.61 11.73
N THR A 10 -6.69 -0.35 12.64
CA THR A 10 -6.15 -1.68 12.31
C THR A 10 -7.22 -2.67 11.91
N SER A 11 -8.50 -2.26 11.81
CA SER A 11 -9.54 -3.10 11.21
C SER A 11 -9.37 -3.20 9.68
N ARG A 12 -8.56 -2.32 9.07
CA ARG A 12 -8.00 -2.52 7.72
C ARG A 12 -6.98 -3.66 7.65
N GLY A 13 -6.40 -4.02 8.79
CA GLY A 13 -5.83 -5.34 9.02
C GLY A 13 -6.94 -6.29 9.45
N LYS A 14 -7.96 -6.49 8.61
CA LYS A 14 -8.69 -7.77 8.65
C LYS A 14 -7.60 -8.86 8.65
N PRO A 15 -7.70 -9.94 9.44
CA PRO A 15 -6.81 -11.07 9.24
C PRO A 15 -6.81 -11.31 7.75
N ALA A 16 -5.64 -11.17 7.12
CA ALA A 16 -5.54 -11.29 5.68
C ALA A 16 -6.19 -12.62 5.38
N ASP A 17 -7.31 -12.60 4.67
CA ASP A 17 -7.98 -13.84 4.39
C ASP A 17 -6.97 -14.76 3.72
N ARG A 18 -7.15 -16.05 3.94
CA ARG A 18 -6.29 -17.07 3.37
C ARG A 18 -6.05 -16.84 1.86
N TRP A 19 -7.03 -16.25 1.17
CA TRP A 19 -6.94 -15.82 -0.21
C TRP A 19 -5.79 -14.84 -0.48
N THR A 20 -5.68 -13.74 0.26
CA THR A 20 -4.59 -12.77 0.09
C THR A 20 -3.21 -13.43 0.22
N MET A 21 -3.09 -14.43 1.09
CA MET A 21 -1.85 -15.20 1.31
C MET A 21 -1.57 -16.20 0.20
N GLU A 22 -2.59 -16.93 -0.26
CA GLU A 22 -2.51 -17.81 -1.42
C GLU A 22 -2.08 -17.03 -2.67
N ASN A 23 -2.61 -15.81 -2.85
CA ASN A 23 -2.25 -14.92 -3.96
C ASN A 23 -0.79 -14.43 -3.86
N ALA A 24 -0.35 -13.97 -2.69
CA ALA A 24 1.04 -13.56 -2.46
C ALA A 24 2.02 -14.73 -2.65
N PHE A 25 1.65 -15.93 -2.20
CA PHE A 25 2.43 -17.15 -2.46
C PHE A 25 2.52 -17.43 -3.95
N PHE A 26 1.41 -17.36 -4.68
CA PHE A 26 1.39 -17.59 -6.13
C PHE A 26 2.25 -16.57 -6.87
N GLN A 27 2.19 -15.31 -6.49
CA GLN A 27 3.05 -14.24 -7.03
C GLN A 27 4.54 -14.54 -6.80
N TYR A 28 4.92 -15.05 -5.63
CA TYR A 28 6.32 -15.37 -5.34
C TYR A 28 6.80 -16.68 -6.00
N ARG A 29 5.99 -17.73 -5.93
CA ARG A 29 6.37 -19.10 -6.34
C ARG A 29 5.93 -19.48 -7.75
N ARG A 30 5.09 -18.68 -8.40
CA ARG A 30 4.49 -18.92 -9.73
C ARG A 30 3.71 -20.24 -9.84
N ARG A 31 3.25 -20.77 -8.71
CA ARG A 31 2.43 -21.98 -8.60
C ARG A 31 1.49 -21.89 -7.40
N ALA A 32 0.43 -22.68 -7.43
CA ALA A 32 -0.46 -22.86 -6.29
C ALA A 32 0.26 -23.59 -5.14
N PRO A 33 -0.06 -23.28 -3.87
CA PRO A 33 0.33 -24.10 -2.73
C PRO A 33 -0.29 -25.50 -2.85
N SER A 34 0.49 -26.55 -2.55
CA SER A 34 0.11 -27.93 -2.86
C SER A 34 0.49 -28.96 -1.77
N GLY A 35 0.92 -28.52 -0.58
CA GLY A 35 1.26 -29.46 0.49
C GLY A 35 1.60 -28.81 1.83
N PRO A 36 1.90 -29.62 2.86
CA PRO A 36 2.10 -29.16 4.25
C PRO A 36 3.19 -28.11 4.43
N GLN A 37 4.25 -28.16 3.60
CA GLN A 37 5.31 -27.15 3.62
C GLN A 37 4.83 -25.79 3.12
N ASP A 38 3.95 -25.76 2.12
CA ASP A 38 3.37 -24.52 1.60
C ASP A 38 2.36 -23.93 2.59
N GLU A 39 1.60 -24.77 3.30
CA GLU A 39 0.68 -24.34 4.36
C GLU A 39 1.43 -23.65 5.52
N ALA A 40 2.55 -24.23 5.96
CA ALA A 40 3.40 -23.59 6.97
C ALA A 40 3.96 -22.25 6.48
N LEU A 41 4.27 -22.12 5.19
CA LEU A 41 4.70 -20.86 4.59
C LEU A 41 3.55 -19.85 4.51
N LEU A 42 2.33 -20.26 4.14
CA LEU A 42 1.14 -19.39 4.13
C LEU A 42 0.84 -18.82 5.51
N GLN A 43 0.91 -19.65 6.56
CA GLN A 43 0.75 -19.19 7.94
C GLN A 43 1.81 -18.14 8.32
N ARG A 44 3.08 -18.39 7.97
CA ARG A 44 4.16 -17.40 8.19
C ARG A 44 3.95 -16.11 7.40
N LEU A 45 3.46 -16.19 6.17
CA LEU A 45 3.12 -15.01 5.36
C LEU A 45 1.98 -14.21 6.02
N GLU A 46 0.99 -14.90 6.56
CA GLU A 46 -0.13 -14.26 7.26
C GLU A 46 0.35 -13.50 8.49
N GLU A 47 1.19 -14.14 9.31
CA GLU A 47 1.80 -13.51 10.47
C GLU A 47 2.69 -12.33 10.09
N ASN A 48 3.54 -12.50 9.08
CA ASN A 48 4.41 -11.44 8.56
C ASN A 48 3.60 -10.23 8.08
N ARG A 49 2.50 -10.45 7.34
CA ARG A 49 1.65 -9.36 6.85
C ARG A 49 0.94 -8.62 7.98
N ARG A 50 0.46 -9.34 9.00
CA ARG A 50 -0.09 -8.70 10.21
C ARG A 50 0.97 -7.81 10.86
N CYS A 51 2.20 -8.28 10.95
CA CYS A 51 3.31 -7.49 11.46
C CYS A 51 3.75 -6.34 10.54
N GLU A 52 3.64 -6.48 9.23
CA GLU A 52 3.81 -5.37 8.27
C GLU A 52 2.73 -4.31 8.43
N ALA A 53 1.48 -4.69 8.66
CA ALA A 53 0.40 -3.74 8.92
C ALA A 53 0.65 -2.94 10.19
N VAL A 54 1.09 -3.60 11.28
CA VAL A 54 1.51 -2.93 12.52
C VAL A 54 2.67 -1.97 12.26
N ARG A 55 3.74 -2.43 11.60
CA ARG A 55 4.91 -1.58 11.27
C ARG A 55 4.54 -0.40 10.36
N SER A 56 3.63 -0.60 9.40
CA SER A 56 3.15 0.45 8.48
C SER A 56 2.32 1.50 9.23
N ALA A 57 1.47 1.08 10.15
CA ALA A 57 0.71 1.97 11.00
C ALA A 57 1.62 2.80 11.92
N VAL A 58 2.64 2.18 12.53
CA VAL A 58 3.68 2.91 13.28
C VAL A 58 4.40 3.92 12.38
N THR A 59 4.82 3.50 11.19
CA THR A 59 5.50 4.37 10.21
C THR A 59 4.66 5.57 9.84
N LEU A 60 3.36 5.38 9.58
CA LEU A 60 2.43 6.46 9.28
C LEU A 60 2.25 7.41 10.48
N ALA A 61 2.18 6.89 11.70
CA ALA A 61 2.07 7.70 12.91
C ALA A 61 3.30 8.60 13.08
N VAL A 62 4.49 8.02 12.97
CA VAL A 62 5.77 8.72 13.05
C VAL A 62 5.87 9.77 11.94
N GLN A 63 5.53 9.41 10.70
CA GLN A 63 5.51 10.36 9.59
C GLN A 63 4.59 11.55 9.86
N LYS A 64 3.37 11.31 10.35
CA LYS A 64 2.43 12.39 10.69
C LYS A 64 2.98 13.31 11.77
N ARG A 65 3.55 12.73 12.85
CA ARG A 65 4.19 13.50 13.92
C ARG A 65 5.36 14.34 13.39
N LEU A 66 6.22 13.78 12.55
CA LEU A 66 7.35 14.49 11.95
C LEU A 66 6.88 15.64 11.04
N LEU A 67 5.81 15.43 10.27
CA LEU A 67 5.19 16.49 9.46
C LEU A 67 4.61 17.60 10.32
N GLU A 68 3.92 17.26 11.42
CA GLU A 68 3.40 18.23 12.40
C GLU A 68 4.55 19.05 13.03
N GLN A 69 5.65 18.39 13.41
CA GLN A 69 6.84 19.02 13.98
C GLN A 69 7.60 19.90 12.97
N ALA A 70 7.57 19.55 11.68
CA ALA A 70 8.24 20.32 10.64
C ALA A 70 7.64 21.72 10.42
N ARG A 71 6.42 21.98 10.93
CA ARG A 71 5.70 23.26 10.85
C ARG A 71 5.64 23.84 9.42
N ILE A 72 5.48 22.97 8.43
CA ILE A 72 5.40 23.37 7.03
C ILE A 72 4.00 23.95 6.76
N THR A 73 3.97 25.22 6.34
CA THR A 73 2.75 25.89 5.88
C THR A 73 2.54 25.69 4.39
N VAL A 74 1.29 25.82 3.95
CA VAL A 74 0.86 25.71 2.55
C VAL A 74 0.16 27.01 2.18
N SER A 75 0.62 27.67 1.13
CA SER A 75 -0.02 28.89 0.61
C SER A 75 -1.13 28.56 -0.38
N ASP A 76 -1.99 29.55 -0.67
CA ASP A 76 -3.07 29.39 -1.65
C ASP A 76 -2.53 29.25 -3.07
N GLU A 77 -1.41 29.90 -3.39
CA GLU A 77 -0.73 29.72 -4.68
C GLU A 77 -0.25 28.28 -4.87
N GLU A 78 0.27 27.66 -3.81
CA GLU A 78 0.75 26.28 -3.84
C GLU A 78 -0.40 25.29 -3.98
N ARG A 79 -1.53 25.53 -3.30
CA ARG A 79 -2.77 24.76 -3.51
C ARG A 79 -3.23 24.88 -4.97
N ALA A 80 -3.21 26.08 -5.53
CA ALA A 80 -3.62 26.33 -6.90
C ALA A 80 -2.67 25.68 -7.92
N GLU A 81 -1.35 25.72 -7.68
CA GLU A 81 -0.37 25.02 -8.51
C GLU A 81 -0.53 23.51 -8.42
N TYR A 82 -0.66 22.96 -7.21
CA TYR A 82 -0.85 21.53 -6.99
C TYR A 82 -2.11 21.01 -7.68
N ARG A 83 -3.24 21.72 -7.54
CA ARG A 83 -4.48 21.41 -8.27
C ARG A 83 -4.26 21.44 -9.79
N ARG A 84 -3.55 22.42 -10.32
CA ARG A 84 -3.22 22.48 -11.76
C ARG A 84 -2.34 21.30 -12.20
N LEU A 85 -1.39 20.87 -11.36
CA LEU A 85 -0.55 19.71 -11.63
C LEU A 85 -1.35 18.40 -11.59
N LEU A 86 -2.26 18.24 -10.63
CA LEU A 86 -3.19 17.11 -10.58
C LEU A 86 -4.03 17.04 -11.86
N LEU A 87 -4.69 18.14 -12.24
CA LEU A 87 -5.49 18.21 -13.47
C LEU A 87 -4.71 17.84 -14.74
N ARG A 88 -3.39 18.08 -14.79
CA ARG A 88 -2.52 17.65 -15.89
C ARG A 88 -2.17 16.17 -15.87
N ARG A 89 -2.08 15.55 -14.69
CA ARG A 89 -1.75 14.13 -14.51
C ARG A 89 -2.98 13.22 -14.61
N GLY A 90 -4.18 13.77 -14.38
CA GLY A 90 -5.44 13.05 -14.36
C GLY A 90 -6.25 13.45 -13.13
N THR A 91 -7.58 13.52 -13.26
CA THR A 91 -8.43 13.83 -12.11
C THR A 91 -8.74 12.55 -11.33
N PRO A 92 -9.03 12.63 -10.03
CA PRO A 92 -9.50 11.49 -9.24
C PRO A 92 -10.69 10.76 -9.88
N GLU A 93 -11.57 11.50 -10.57
CA GLU A 93 -12.71 10.95 -11.30
C GLU A 93 -12.26 10.10 -12.49
N LYS A 94 -11.28 10.58 -13.26
CA LYS A 94 -10.73 9.81 -14.38
C LYS A 94 -10.04 8.53 -13.89
N GLU A 95 -9.27 8.61 -12.80
CA GLU A 95 -8.64 7.42 -12.21
C GLU A 95 -9.69 6.42 -11.70
N ALA A 96 -10.74 6.91 -11.05
CA ALA A 96 -11.87 6.10 -10.62
C ALA A 96 -12.61 5.45 -11.81
N GLU A 97 -12.78 6.17 -12.93
CA GLU A 97 -13.35 5.62 -14.17
C GLU A 97 -12.45 4.55 -14.81
N ASP A 98 -11.14 4.79 -14.88
CA ASP A 98 -10.18 3.82 -15.40
C ASP A 98 -10.20 2.53 -14.58
N LEU A 99 -10.30 2.62 -13.26
CA LEU A 99 -10.44 1.46 -12.38
C LEU A 99 -11.77 0.72 -12.58
N ARG A 100 -12.89 1.45 -12.73
CA ARG A 100 -14.19 0.84 -13.08
C ARG A 100 -14.13 0.08 -14.41
N ALA A 101 -13.51 0.69 -15.42
CA ALA A 101 -13.35 0.07 -16.74
C ALA A 101 -12.48 -1.19 -16.68
N ARG A 102 -11.39 -1.17 -15.89
CA ARG A 102 -10.57 -2.36 -15.63
C ARG A 102 -11.35 -3.44 -14.87
N GLY A 103 -12.14 -3.07 -13.87
CA GLY A 103 -13.03 -3.98 -13.15
C GLY A 103 -14.02 -4.70 -14.07
N ALA A 104 -14.63 -3.96 -15.01
CA ALA A 104 -15.51 -4.54 -16.02
C ALA A 104 -14.76 -5.45 -17.02
N ALA A 105 -13.54 -5.09 -17.42
CA ALA A 105 -12.71 -5.93 -18.28
C ALA A 105 -12.27 -7.22 -17.56
N LEU A 106 -11.97 -7.14 -16.27
CA LEU A 106 -11.66 -8.30 -15.43
C LEU A 106 -12.87 -9.24 -15.32
N GLU A 107 -14.07 -8.70 -15.07
CA GLU A 107 -15.31 -9.47 -15.05
C GLU A 107 -15.52 -10.22 -16.36
N GLU A 108 -15.44 -9.53 -17.51
CA GLU A 108 -15.56 -10.14 -18.84
C GLU A 108 -14.50 -11.24 -19.08
N ALA A 109 -13.27 -11.02 -18.65
CA ALA A 109 -12.18 -11.97 -18.82
C ALA A 109 -12.36 -13.21 -17.93
N LEU A 110 -12.78 -13.03 -16.68
CA LEU A 110 -13.04 -14.14 -15.77
C LEU A 110 -14.26 -14.96 -16.21
N ASP A 111 -15.31 -14.33 -16.73
CA ASP A 111 -16.47 -15.03 -17.30
C ASP A 111 -16.08 -15.88 -18.52
N ALA A 112 -15.20 -15.36 -19.39
CA ALA A 112 -14.67 -16.13 -20.51
C ALA A 112 -13.94 -17.40 -20.06
N VAL A 113 -13.12 -17.30 -19.01
CA VAL A 113 -12.39 -18.47 -18.46
C VAL A 113 -13.33 -19.44 -17.75
N TYR A 114 -14.16 -18.94 -16.81
CA TYR A 114 -14.87 -19.80 -15.87
C TYR A 114 -16.27 -20.22 -16.32
N GLU A 115 -16.98 -19.37 -17.06
CA GLU A 115 -18.34 -19.66 -17.51
C GLU A 115 -18.36 -20.18 -18.95
N LYS A 116 -17.41 -19.75 -19.80
CA LYS A 116 -17.31 -20.19 -21.21
C LYS A 116 -16.23 -21.24 -21.46
N GLY A 117 -15.36 -21.51 -20.48
CA GLY A 117 -14.30 -22.52 -20.59
C GLY A 117 -13.19 -22.15 -21.57
N GLU A 118 -12.97 -20.86 -21.84
CA GLU A 118 -11.88 -20.42 -22.72
C GLU A 118 -10.51 -20.60 -22.05
N ASP A 119 -9.47 -20.80 -22.88
CA ASP A 119 -8.08 -20.91 -22.39
C ASP A 119 -7.61 -19.59 -21.73
N PRO A 120 -7.14 -19.62 -20.47
CA PRO A 120 -6.73 -18.41 -19.76
C PRO A 120 -5.64 -17.61 -20.47
N LYS A 121 -4.72 -18.26 -21.20
CA LYS A 121 -3.64 -17.56 -21.89
C LYS A 121 -4.19 -16.82 -23.12
N ALA A 122 -5.06 -17.45 -23.90
CA ALA A 122 -5.73 -16.81 -25.03
C ALA A 122 -6.59 -15.61 -24.59
N VAL A 123 -7.32 -15.75 -23.48
CA VAL A 123 -8.12 -14.64 -22.91
C VAL A 123 -7.22 -13.46 -22.54
N TYR A 124 -6.09 -13.71 -21.86
CA TYR A 124 -5.14 -12.65 -21.52
C TYR A 124 -4.57 -11.94 -22.74
N GLU A 125 -4.11 -12.67 -23.75
CA GLU A 125 -3.54 -12.05 -24.95
C GLU A 125 -4.54 -11.11 -25.66
N ARG A 126 -5.83 -11.46 -25.64
CA ARG A 126 -6.92 -10.62 -26.15
C ARG A 126 -7.24 -9.42 -25.25
N MET A 127 -7.16 -9.57 -23.93
CA MET A 127 -7.64 -8.58 -22.95
C MET A 127 -6.55 -7.71 -22.33
N LYS A 128 -5.26 -8.05 -22.48
CA LYS A 128 -4.12 -7.41 -21.79
C LYS A 128 -4.08 -5.89 -21.91
N ALA A 129 -4.48 -5.34 -23.07
CA ALA A 129 -4.51 -3.89 -23.29
C ALA A 129 -5.60 -3.19 -22.46
N ARG A 130 -6.73 -3.86 -22.19
CA ARG A 130 -7.84 -3.34 -21.37
C ARG A 130 -7.59 -3.56 -19.87
N LEU A 131 -6.90 -4.64 -19.53
CA LEU A 131 -6.56 -5.01 -18.15
C LEU A 131 -5.41 -4.14 -17.60
N VAL A 132 -4.42 -3.79 -18.42
CA VAL A 132 -3.29 -2.94 -18.04
C VAL A 132 -2.46 -3.53 -16.88
N TYR A 133 -2.27 -4.85 -16.86
CA TYR A 133 -1.37 -5.52 -15.92
C TYR A 133 -0.68 -6.72 -16.57
N SER A 134 0.33 -7.26 -15.88
CA SER A 134 1.24 -8.28 -16.40
C SER A 134 0.56 -9.65 -16.53
N GLU A 135 1.12 -10.57 -17.34
CA GLU A 135 0.65 -11.96 -17.45
C GLU A 135 0.67 -12.66 -16.09
N VAL A 136 1.66 -12.28 -15.28
CA VAL A 136 1.81 -12.72 -13.90
C VAL A 136 0.59 -12.34 -13.06
N ASP A 137 0.15 -11.09 -13.12
CA ASP A 137 -1.00 -10.60 -12.35
C ASP A 137 -2.29 -11.26 -12.84
N TRP A 138 -2.43 -11.43 -14.16
CA TRP A 138 -3.53 -12.20 -14.74
C TRP A 138 -3.61 -13.63 -14.23
N ARG A 139 -2.49 -14.37 -14.24
CA ARG A 139 -2.48 -15.74 -13.73
C ARG A 139 -2.82 -15.81 -12.24
N SER A 140 -2.45 -14.76 -11.50
CA SER A 140 -2.81 -14.57 -10.10
C SER A 140 -4.31 -14.35 -9.90
N ASP A 141 -4.90 -13.48 -10.72
CA ASP A 141 -6.35 -13.19 -10.72
C ASP A 141 -7.15 -14.42 -11.09
N VAL A 142 -6.77 -15.13 -12.16
CA VAL A 142 -7.38 -16.40 -12.56
C VAL A 142 -7.31 -17.39 -11.39
N TYR A 143 -6.13 -17.65 -10.84
CA TYR A 143 -6.00 -18.56 -9.69
C TYR A 143 -6.88 -18.15 -8.50
N SER A 144 -6.96 -16.85 -8.22
CA SER A 144 -7.77 -16.28 -7.15
C SER A 144 -9.27 -16.36 -7.42
N ALA A 145 -9.69 -16.39 -8.68
CA ALA A 145 -11.05 -16.36 -9.19
C ALA A 145 -11.69 -17.76 -9.37
N ARG A 146 -11.06 -18.83 -8.85
CA ARG A 146 -11.55 -20.21 -9.01
C ARG A 146 -12.97 -20.44 -8.49
N ASP A 147 -13.37 -19.68 -7.47
CA ASP A 147 -14.66 -19.73 -6.79
C ASP A 147 -15.49 -18.47 -7.06
N ALA A 148 -16.79 -18.67 -7.29
CA ALA A 148 -17.70 -17.61 -7.75
C ALA A 148 -17.77 -16.40 -6.80
N GLU A 149 -17.71 -16.63 -5.48
CA GLU A 149 -17.68 -15.54 -4.51
C GLU A 149 -16.37 -14.74 -4.59
N ARG A 150 -15.22 -15.41 -4.78
CA ARG A 150 -13.94 -14.71 -4.97
C ARG A 150 -13.89 -13.92 -6.28
N ARG A 151 -14.52 -14.43 -7.35
CA ARG A 151 -14.68 -13.66 -8.60
C ARG A 151 -15.40 -12.34 -8.35
N LYS A 152 -16.54 -12.40 -7.67
CA LYS A 152 -17.33 -11.20 -7.33
C LYS A 152 -16.54 -10.23 -6.47
N GLU A 153 -15.79 -10.72 -5.48
CA GLU A 153 -14.99 -9.87 -4.60
C GLU A 153 -13.85 -9.16 -5.34
N LEU A 154 -13.10 -9.87 -6.18
CA LEU A 154 -12.06 -9.30 -7.04
C LEU A 154 -12.60 -8.18 -7.93
N VAL A 155 -13.72 -8.44 -8.62
CA VAL A 155 -14.36 -7.46 -9.49
C VAL A 155 -14.86 -6.27 -8.68
N ARG A 156 -15.54 -6.50 -7.54
CA ARG A 156 -16.06 -5.45 -6.65
C ARG A 156 -14.94 -4.56 -6.10
N HIS A 157 -13.81 -5.14 -5.71
CA HIS A 157 -12.69 -4.38 -5.19
C HIS A 157 -12.17 -3.35 -6.20
N LEU A 158 -11.97 -3.78 -7.45
CA LEU A 158 -11.45 -2.93 -8.51
C LEU A 158 -12.51 -1.97 -9.08
N ARG A 159 -13.77 -2.42 -9.17
CA ARG A 159 -14.86 -1.68 -9.81
C ARG A 159 -15.57 -0.70 -8.87
N GLU A 160 -15.56 -0.95 -7.56
CA GLU A 160 -16.35 -0.17 -6.61
C GLU A 160 -15.50 0.38 -5.46
N GLU A 161 -14.79 -0.47 -4.73
CA GLU A 161 -14.11 -0.09 -3.48
C GLU A 161 -12.92 0.86 -3.72
N MET A 162 -12.02 0.53 -4.65
CA MET A 162 -10.88 1.39 -4.98
C MET A 162 -11.30 2.74 -5.59
N PRO A 163 -12.22 2.81 -6.57
CA PRO A 163 -12.78 4.07 -7.04
C PRO A 163 -13.38 4.93 -5.94
N ALA A 164 -14.18 4.33 -5.05
CA ALA A 164 -14.80 5.06 -3.94
C ALA A 164 -13.73 5.63 -2.98
N TYR A 165 -12.67 4.86 -2.70
CA TYR A 165 -11.58 5.31 -1.85
C TYR A 165 -10.83 6.52 -2.43
N ILE A 166 -10.50 6.50 -3.73
CA ILE A 166 -9.79 7.60 -4.39
C ILE A 166 -10.62 8.88 -4.33
N LEU A 167 -11.91 8.77 -4.65
CA LEU A 167 -12.83 9.90 -4.60
C LEU A 167 -13.00 10.45 -3.18
N ASP A 168 -13.19 9.56 -2.19
CA ASP A 168 -13.29 9.95 -0.78
C ASP A 168 -12.02 10.67 -0.32
N TYR A 169 -10.84 10.08 -0.55
CA TYR A 169 -9.56 10.63 -0.13
C TYR A 169 -9.34 12.06 -0.66
N HIS A 170 -9.59 12.29 -1.94
CA HIS A 170 -9.40 13.58 -2.61
C HIS A 170 -10.55 14.58 -2.36
N SER A 171 -11.70 14.13 -1.85
CA SER A 171 -12.78 15.02 -1.42
C SER A 171 -12.50 15.73 -0.10
N ARG A 172 -11.54 15.23 0.69
CA ARG A 172 -11.21 15.79 2.00
C ARG A 172 -10.54 17.17 1.84
N PRO A 173 -10.96 18.18 2.62
CA PRO A 173 -10.47 19.55 2.48
C PRO A 173 -8.97 19.70 2.80
N ASP A 174 -8.40 18.77 3.58
CA ASP A 174 -7.00 18.76 4.00
C ASP A 174 -6.09 17.88 3.13
N ALA A 175 -6.62 17.04 2.23
CA ALA A 175 -5.81 16.09 1.45
C ALA A 175 -4.75 16.79 0.59
N VAL A 176 -5.12 17.92 -0.04
CA VAL A 176 -4.17 18.74 -0.83
C VAL A 176 -3.05 19.29 0.05
N ASP A 177 -3.39 19.77 1.25
CA ASP A 177 -2.40 20.30 2.19
C ASP A 177 -1.47 19.20 2.71
N GLU A 178 -2.01 18.01 3.00
CA GLU A 178 -1.21 16.83 3.41
C GLU A 178 -0.19 16.45 2.33
N GLU A 179 -0.61 16.39 1.06
CA GLU A 179 0.27 16.02 -0.07
C GLU A 179 1.35 17.08 -0.35
N ILE A 180 1.00 18.37 -0.28
CA ILE A 180 1.96 19.47 -0.46
C ILE A 180 2.98 19.46 0.70
N ARG A 181 2.51 19.34 1.95
CA ARG A 181 3.40 19.28 3.12
C ARG A 181 4.36 18.11 3.04
N LEU A 182 3.88 16.93 2.64
CA LEU A 182 4.72 15.76 2.46
C LEU A 182 5.78 15.98 1.37
N THR A 183 5.40 16.61 0.26
CA THR A 183 6.32 16.94 -0.84
C THR A 183 7.42 17.88 -0.40
N LYS A 184 7.06 19.00 0.25
CA LYS A 184 8.02 19.95 0.81
C LYS A 184 8.90 19.32 1.87
N PHE A 185 8.34 18.45 2.72
CA PHE A 185 9.11 17.78 3.76
C PHE A 185 10.18 16.87 3.18
N LYS A 186 9.86 16.10 2.14
CA LYS A 186 10.84 15.28 1.40
C LYS A 186 11.95 16.12 0.79
N GLN A 187 11.60 17.27 0.19
CA GLN A 187 12.59 18.21 -0.37
C GLN A 187 13.51 18.78 0.71
N LYS A 188 12.95 19.16 1.88
CA LYS A 188 13.73 19.66 3.02
C LYS A 188 14.72 18.62 3.53
N ILE A 189 14.29 17.35 3.63
CA ILE A 189 15.16 16.24 4.02
C ILE A 189 16.29 16.05 3.01
N TYR A 190 15.99 16.09 1.71
CA TYR A 190 17.03 15.94 0.69
C TYR A 190 18.08 17.08 0.73
N ALA A 191 17.62 18.31 1.01
CA ALA A 191 18.49 19.47 1.10
C ALA A 191 19.38 19.49 2.35
N ASP A 192 19.11 18.65 3.35
CA ASP A 192 19.87 18.60 4.60
C ASP A 192 21.26 17.96 4.38
N PRO A 193 22.38 18.64 4.73
CA PRO A 193 23.73 18.08 4.66
C PRO A 193 23.95 16.89 5.60
N ALA A 194 23.27 16.82 6.75
CA ALA A 194 23.38 15.72 7.71
C ALA A 194 22.86 14.38 7.13
N MET A 195 22.15 14.43 6.01
CA MET A 195 21.59 13.28 5.32
C MET A 195 22.57 12.57 4.38
N ALA A 196 23.85 12.97 4.39
CA ALA A 196 24.90 12.39 3.55
C ALA A 196 25.00 10.86 3.67
N GLU A 197 24.71 10.30 4.85
CA GLU A 197 24.73 8.85 5.10
C GLU A 197 23.61 8.07 4.38
N PHE A 198 22.53 8.75 3.97
CA PHE A 198 21.41 8.14 3.26
C PHE A 198 21.47 8.36 1.74
N ARG A 199 22.39 9.19 1.24
CA ARG A 199 22.50 9.54 -0.18
C ARG A 199 22.98 8.35 -1.01
N THR A 200 22.55 8.29 -2.26
CA THR A 200 23.09 7.34 -3.23
C THR A 200 24.55 7.66 -3.56
N ARG A 201 25.30 6.61 -3.88
CA ARG A 201 26.68 6.76 -4.33
C ARG A 201 26.74 7.64 -5.60
N PRO A 202 27.80 8.44 -5.78
CA PRO A 202 28.00 9.22 -7.00
C PRO A 202 27.92 8.31 -8.25
N GLY A 203 27.13 8.69 -9.26
CA GLY A 203 26.99 7.97 -10.53
C GLY A 203 25.63 7.31 -10.80
N LEU A 204 24.70 7.33 -9.85
CA LEU A 204 23.29 6.95 -10.05
C LEU A 204 22.42 8.22 -10.23
N LEU A 205 21.41 8.19 -11.11
CA LEU A 205 20.59 9.36 -11.45
C LEU A 205 19.83 9.90 -10.22
N ILE A 206 19.91 11.21 -9.98
CA ILE A 206 19.31 11.92 -8.84
C ILE A 206 17.78 11.76 -8.80
N SER A 207 17.12 11.55 -9.96
CA SER A 207 15.66 11.40 -10.07
C SER A 207 15.11 10.13 -9.42
N ASP A 208 15.92 9.08 -9.29
CA ASP A 208 15.47 7.77 -8.83
C ASP A 208 15.49 7.64 -7.28
N ASP A 209 15.97 8.66 -6.57
CA ASP A 209 16.35 8.51 -5.15
C ASP A 209 15.66 9.41 -4.12
N ILE A 210 14.87 10.43 -4.49
CA ILE A 210 14.22 11.26 -3.46
C ILE A 210 13.30 10.39 -2.58
N GLY A 211 12.56 9.45 -3.20
CA GLY A 211 11.73 8.49 -2.48
C GLY A 211 12.54 7.47 -1.68
N ALA A 212 13.67 7.00 -2.22
CA ALA A 212 14.49 5.96 -1.59
C ALA A 212 15.33 6.50 -0.41
N VAL A 213 15.95 7.68 -0.55
CA VAL A 213 16.61 8.43 0.54
C VAL A 213 15.61 8.71 1.65
N TYR A 214 14.45 9.27 1.30
CA TYR A 214 13.39 9.54 2.27
C TYR A 214 12.92 8.26 2.98
N GLY A 215 12.73 7.17 2.24
CA GLY A 215 12.32 5.88 2.81
C GLY A 215 13.35 5.31 3.79
N ARG A 216 14.64 5.35 3.46
CA ARG A 216 15.73 4.93 4.36
C ARG A 216 15.78 5.78 5.62
N TRP A 217 15.69 7.10 5.46
CA TRP A 217 15.66 8.02 6.59
C TRP A 217 14.46 7.81 7.49
N LEU A 218 13.25 7.74 6.91
CA LEU A 218 12.02 7.52 7.66
C LEU A 218 12.09 6.20 8.42
N LYS A 219 12.65 5.14 7.81
CA LYS A 219 12.90 3.87 8.49
C LYS A 219 13.82 4.02 9.70
N ALA A 220 14.88 4.85 9.60
CA ALA A 220 15.76 5.14 10.73
C ALA A 220 15.04 5.94 11.85
N GLN A 221 14.18 6.90 11.48
CA GLN A 221 13.36 7.62 12.46
C GLN A 221 12.36 6.69 13.17
N VAL A 222 11.70 5.82 12.41
CA VAL A 222 10.80 4.79 12.96
C VAL A 222 11.56 3.85 13.89
N ALA A 223 12.79 3.47 13.55
CA ALA A 223 13.63 2.59 14.35
C ALA A 223 14.17 3.19 15.64
N THR A 224 13.76 4.41 16.01
CA THR A 224 14.06 5.01 17.32
C THR A 224 12.80 5.54 18.00
N SER A 225 11.64 5.18 17.47
CA SER A 225 10.36 5.71 17.93
C SER A 225 9.83 4.93 19.13
N HIS A 226 9.32 5.68 20.10
CA HIS A 226 8.48 5.15 21.17
C HIS A 226 7.03 5.18 20.72
N VAL A 227 6.34 4.06 20.87
CA VAL A 227 4.93 3.93 20.51
C VAL A 227 4.15 3.22 21.59
N ARG A 228 2.94 3.70 21.85
CA ARG A 228 1.94 2.93 22.61
C ARG A 228 1.13 2.06 21.65
N LEU A 229 0.78 0.84 22.02
CA LEU A 229 -0.10 -0.04 21.25
C LEU A 229 -1.34 -0.43 22.09
N ASP A 230 -2.52 -0.52 21.46
CA ASP A 230 -3.75 -1.03 22.12
C ASP A 230 -3.59 -2.45 22.67
N ASN A 231 -2.81 -3.27 21.96
CA ASN A 231 -2.47 -4.61 22.37
C ASN A 231 -0.94 -4.76 22.34
N PRO A 232 -0.26 -4.70 23.50
CA PRO A 232 1.20 -4.72 23.57
C PRO A 232 1.81 -6.06 23.13
N VAL A 233 1.02 -7.15 23.05
CA VAL A 233 1.47 -8.46 22.55
C VAL A 233 2.02 -8.36 21.11
N TRP A 234 1.53 -7.41 20.31
CA TRP A 234 2.08 -7.17 18.97
C TRP A 234 3.53 -6.67 18.99
N GLY A 235 3.97 -6.03 20.08
CA GLY A 235 5.36 -5.59 20.24
C GLY A 235 6.33 -6.77 20.23
N GLU A 236 6.05 -7.78 21.05
CA GLU A 236 6.84 -9.01 21.11
C GLU A 236 6.63 -9.88 19.86
N ARG A 237 5.37 -10.11 19.47
CA ARG A 237 5.02 -10.99 18.33
C ARG A 237 5.60 -10.50 17.00
N CYS A 238 5.68 -9.20 16.80
CA CYS A 238 6.25 -8.61 15.58
C CYS A 238 7.69 -8.13 15.75
N GLU A 239 8.33 -8.51 16.85
CA GLU A 239 9.73 -8.21 17.15
C GLU A 239 10.07 -6.73 16.96
N LEU A 240 9.16 -5.83 17.38
CA LEU A 240 9.28 -4.38 17.12
C LEU A 240 10.58 -3.80 17.70
N ALA A 241 11.04 -4.34 18.83
CA ALA A 241 12.32 -3.99 19.44
C ALA A 241 13.53 -4.28 18.53
N LYS A 242 13.51 -5.36 17.72
CA LYS A 242 14.58 -5.63 16.73
C LYS A 242 14.60 -4.61 15.60
N HIS A 243 13.47 -3.94 15.39
CA HIS A 243 13.35 -2.80 14.49
C HIS A 243 13.62 -1.47 15.19
N GLY A 244 14.04 -1.46 16.46
CA GLY A 244 14.30 -0.27 17.26
C GLY A 244 13.04 0.54 17.65
N ILE A 245 11.86 -0.04 17.43
CA ILE A 245 10.59 0.51 17.88
C ILE A 245 10.37 0.06 19.32
N VAL A 246 10.31 1.02 20.24
CA VAL A 246 10.07 0.76 21.66
C VAL A 246 8.57 0.82 21.93
N VAL A 247 8.01 -0.23 22.53
CA VAL A 247 6.60 -0.27 22.92
C VAL A 247 6.48 0.10 24.39
N ASP A 248 5.82 1.22 24.67
CA ASP A 248 5.61 1.68 26.05
C ASP A 248 4.56 0.80 26.75
N SER A 249 4.91 0.23 27.91
CA SER A 249 4.13 -0.81 28.59
C SER A 249 3.18 -0.31 29.68
N GLU A 250 3.04 1.00 29.89
CA GLU A 250 2.26 1.52 31.03
C GLU A 250 0.74 1.39 30.86
N SER A 251 0.17 0.45 31.63
CA SER A 251 -1.23 0.33 32.02
C SER A 251 -1.73 1.60 32.71
N ARG A 252 -2.92 2.09 32.33
CA ARG A 252 -3.76 2.90 33.23
C ARG A 252 -4.75 1.97 33.91
#